data_AF-A0A226DJM5-F1
#
_entry.id   AF-A0A226DJM5-F1
#
_cell.length_a   1.000
_cell.length_b   1.000
_cell.length_c   1.000
_cell.angle_alpha   90.00
_cell.angle_beta   90.00
_cell.angle_gamma   90.00
#
_symmetry.space_group_name_H-M   'P 1'
#
loop_
_entity.id
_entity.type
_entity.pdbx_description
1 polymer ?
#
loop_
_entity_poly.entity_id
_entity_poly.type
_entity_poly.pdbx_seq_one_letter_code
_entity_poly.pdbx_strand_id
1 'polypeptide(L)'
;MVVTSLMWKSLDRFSRYFGIFWKNPVEWDIKTQTLVFTPISRKLIPWMVSVYGFLTVLNGSLLLILISQLYGFAHLKLTKVVILLCWSGHAVFGLVLEILVAFTGKNASYAFNCLSALAKKIGGRTSRQKSTMLLDLKGIMLNLIVIFLYLETFNIYLFAIISSNLDPYSQLYPLFVSKGWSFQLLANFGELLLTLLRFICLPVMASYLALECISTLGKMGVYYMSSRNKVTVDKYLRGYAGLQVIFKIADEYLAPSTAVSMFIPMWVSVLLNFISLNLYGIIPPSIFPYFPVAALFVGGCIRLLLPLLVDLYEECLVLQARWRYLLSGSDDKKYLKRKLRSLRSVAVYGGILGYNLYKCKRSTKMAMAGMFRLEGYSLPGETCSLKSLIPN
;
A
#
# COMPACT_ATOMS: atom_id res chain seq x y z
N MET A 1 -16.59 13.46 9.09
CA MET A 1 -16.14 12.07 9.23
C MET A 1 -15.13 11.84 8.12
N VAL A 2 -13.95 11.32 8.43
CA VAL A 2 -12.90 11.10 7.42
C VAL A 2 -13.09 9.73 6.76
N VAL A 3 -13.53 8.73 7.52
CA VAL A 3 -13.91 7.42 6.99
C VAL A 3 -15.42 7.35 6.83
N THR A 4 -15.88 7.09 5.61
CA THR A 4 -17.31 7.05 5.29
C THR A 4 -17.85 5.63 5.27
N SER A 5 -19.19 5.48 5.26
CA SER A 5 -19.82 4.17 5.12
C SER A 5 -19.46 3.49 3.80
N LEU A 6 -19.22 4.26 2.73
CA LEU A 6 -18.84 3.74 1.42
C LEU A 6 -17.40 3.20 1.42
N MET A 7 -16.50 3.78 2.21
CA MET A 7 -15.15 3.25 2.42
C MET A 7 -15.15 1.90 3.15
N TRP A 8 -16.05 1.69 4.13
CA TRP A 8 -16.24 0.36 4.72
C TRP A 8 -16.79 -0.64 3.69
N LYS A 9 -17.75 -0.22 2.85
CA LYS A 9 -18.26 -1.06 1.76
C LYS A 9 -17.18 -1.49 0.77
N SER A 10 -16.12 -0.71 0.54
CA SER A 10 -15.00 -1.18 -0.30
C SER A 10 -14.25 -2.36 0.33
N LEU A 11 -14.09 -2.39 1.65
CA LEU A 11 -13.50 -3.56 2.34
C LEU A 11 -14.44 -4.77 2.29
N ASP A 12 -15.76 -4.55 2.36
CA ASP A 12 -16.73 -5.64 2.21
C ASP A 12 -16.70 -6.22 0.80
N ARG A 13 -16.64 -5.36 -0.23
CA ARG A 13 -16.49 -5.80 -1.63
C ARG A 13 -15.18 -6.54 -1.84
N PHE A 14 -14.09 -5.99 -1.29
CA PHE A 14 -12.79 -6.64 -1.25
C PHE A 14 -12.93 -8.06 -0.66
N SER A 15 -13.49 -8.21 0.54
CA SER A 15 -13.65 -9.53 1.16
C SER A 15 -14.52 -10.49 0.33
N ARG A 16 -15.59 -10.02 -0.31
CA ARG A 16 -16.45 -10.86 -1.16
C ARG A 16 -15.75 -11.35 -2.43
N TYR A 17 -15.03 -10.47 -3.13
CA TYR A 17 -14.28 -10.88 -4.32
C TYR A 17 -13.16 -11.87 -3.96
N PHE A 18 -12.60 -11.74 -2.75
CA PHE A 18 -11.47 -12.53 -2.31
C PHE A 18 -11.87 -13.82 -1.60
N GLY A 19 -13.10 -13.90 -1.09
CA GLY A 19 -13.64 -15.09 -0.45
C GLY A 19 -13.85 -16.27 -1.42
N ILE A 20 -13.71 -16.04 -2.73
CA ILE A 20 -13.69 -17.09 -3.77
C ILE A 20 -12.37 -17.88 -3.71
N PHE A 21 -11.30 -17.26 -3.21
CA PHE A 21 -9.96 -17.84 -3.17
C PHE A 21 -9.69 -18.58 -1.86
N TRP A 22 -8.50 -19.18 -1.77
CA TRP A 22 -8.03 -19.86 -0.57
C TRP A 22 -8.00 -18.94 0.65
N LYS A 23 -8.07 -19.56 1.83
CA LYS A 23 -7.96 -18.84 3.09
C LYS A 23 -6.60 -18.15 3.21
N ASN A 24 -6.60 -16.90 3.65
CA ASN A 24 -5.40 -16.06 3.75
C ASN A 24 -4.98 -15.80 5.20
N PRO A 25 -3.70 -15.43 5.45
CA PRO A 25 -3.24 -15.12 6.79
C PRO A 25 -3.97 -13.92 7.41
N VAL A 26 -4.38 -12.94 6.61
CA VAL A 26 -5.13 -11.76 7.05
C VAL A 26 -6.38 -11.60 6.19
N GLU A 27 -7.55 -11.65 6.82
CA GLU A 27 -8.85 -11.54 6.14
C GLU A 27 -9.73 -10.48 6.80
N TRP A 28 -10.54 -9.80 5.99
CA TRP A 28 -11.57 -8.89 6.48
C TRP A 28 -12.85 -9.66 6.78
N ASP A 29 -13.25 -9.71 8.04
CA ASP A 29 -14.52 -10.29 8.45
C ASP A 29 -15.64 -9.25 8.35
N ILE A 30 -16.52 -9.44 7.37
CA ILE A 30 -17.66 -8.56 7.08
C ILE A 30 -18.61 -8.46 8.28
N LYS A 31 -18.79 -9.54 9.06
CA LYS A 31 -19.75 -9.58 10.16
C LYS A 31 -19.29 -8.73 11.33
N THR A 32 -18.03 -8.89 11.73
CA THR A 32 -17.45 -8.14 12.86
C THR A 32 -16.87 -6.79 12.45
N GLN A 33 -16.66 -6.55 11.15
CA GLN A 33 -15.94 -5.39 10.62
C GLN A 33 -14.55 -5.28 11.27
N THR A 34 -13.83 -6.41 11.32
CA THR A 34 -12.47 -6.50 11.86
C THR A 34 -11.56 -7.32 10.95
N LEU A 35 -10.25 -7.08 11.03
CA LEU A 35 -9.25 -7.93 10.41
C LEU A 35 -8.96 -9.13 11.31
N VAL A 36 -9.11 -10.33 10.76
CA VAL A 36 -8.84 -11.59 11.45
C VAL A 36 -7.53 -12.16 10.94
N PHE A 37 -6.59 -12.40 11.86
CA PHE A 37 -5.35 -13.11 11.56
C PHE A 37 -5.54 -14.61 11.77
N THR A 38 -5.26 -15.38 10.73
CA THR A 38 -5.20 -16.85 10.80
C THR A 38 -3.74 -17.26 10.95
N PRO A 39 -3.35 -17.88 12.08
CA PRO A 39 -1.99 -18.39 12.21
C PRO A 39 -1.73 -19.52 11.21
N ILE A 40 -0.44 -19.73 10.90
CA ILE A 40 0.03 -20.82 10.04
C ILE A 40 -0.56 -22.14 10.56
N SER A 41 -1.43 -22.75 9.76
CA SER A 41 -2.21 -23.93 10.12
C SER A 41 -2.55 -24.72 8.86
N ARG A 42 -3.12 -25.93 9.02
CA ARG A 42 -3.53 -26.77 7.88
C ARG A 42 -4.50 -26.05 6.92
N LYS A 43 -5.26 -25.07 7.41
CA LYS A 43 -6.18 -24.25 6.60
C LYS A 43 -5.48 -23.31 5.63
N LEU A 44 -4.21 -22.96 5.89
CA LEU A 44 -3.39 -22.10 5.04
C LEU A 44 -2.48 -22.89 4.09
N ILE A 45 -2.54 -24.22 4.07
CA ILE A 45 -1.72 -25.04 3.16
C ILE A 45 -1.93 -24.63 1.70
N PRO A 46 -3.16 -24.44 1.19
CA PRO A 46 -3.34 -24.05 -0.22
C PRO A 46 -2.69 -22.71 -0.55
N TRP A 47 -2.86 -21.70 0.32
CA TRP A 47 -2.19 -20.41 0.20
C TRP A 47 -0.66 -20.54 0.25
N MET A 48 -0.12 -21.34 1.18
CA MET A 48 1.34 -21.57 1.26
C MET A 48 1.89 -22.26 0.01
N VAL A 49 1.20 -23.27 -0.52
CA VAL A 49 1.58 -23.94 -1.77
C VAL A 49 1.55 -22.94 -2.93
N SER A 50 0.57 -22.05 -2.95
CA SER A 50 0.46 -21.03 -3.98
C SER A 50 1.58 -19.99 -3.92
N VAL A 51 1.77 -19.37 -2.75
CA VAL A 51 2.77 -18.32 -2.55
C VAL A 51 4.21 -18.86 -2.53
N TYR A 52 4.48 -19.93 -1.79
CA TYR A 52 5.85 -20.43 -1.65
C TYR A 52 6.21 -21.49 -2.68
N GLY A 53 5.24 -22.26 -3.16
CA GLY A 53 5.46 -23.23 -4.23
C GLY A 53 5.40 -22.55 -5.60
N PHE A 54 4.20 -22.23 -6.07
CA PHE A 54 4.00 -21.78 -7.45
C PHE A 54 4.69 -20.45 -7.76
N LEU A 55 4.56 -19.45 -6.89
CA LEU A 55 5.15 -18.15 -7.14
C LEU A 55 6.69 -18.15 -7.04
N THR A 56 7.29 -18.98 -6.17
CA THR A 56 8.75 -19.17 -6.14
C THR A 56 9.24 -19.89 -7.39
N VAL A 57 8.55 -20.94 -7.84
CA VAL A 57 8.89 -21.66 -9.09
C VAL A 57 8.75 -20.73 -10.30
N LEU A 58 7.71 -19.91 -10.35
CA LEU A 58 7.53 -18.89 -11.38
C LEU A 58 8.70 -17.90 -11.37
N ASN A 59 9.03 -17.31 -10.22
CA ASN A 59 10.16 -16.38 -10.10
C ASN A 59 11.49 -17.04 -10.51
N GLY A 60 11.76 -18.25 -10.03
CA GLY A 60 12.98 -18.98 -10.35
C GLY A 60 13.11 -19.30 -11.83
N SER A 61 12.02 -19.71 -12.47
CA SER A 61 12.00 -19.98 -13.91
C SER A 61 12.16 -18.71 -14.75
N LEU A 62 11.49 -17.62 -14.39
CA LEU A 62 11.66 -16.31 -15.04
C LEU A 62 13.12 -15.83 -14.93
N LEU A 63 13.72 -15.92 -13.74
CA LEU A 63 15.11 -15.55 -13.50
C LEU A 63 16.06 -16.42 -14.33
N LEU A 64 15.83 -17.73 -14.37
CA LEU A 64 16.66 -18.65 -15.15
C LEU A 64 16.60 -18.36 -16.65
N ILE A 65 15.43 -18.02 -17.18
CA ILE A 65 15.27 -17.63 -18.58
C ILE A 65 16.01 -16.32 -18.86
N LEU A 66 15.89 -15.31 -17.97
CA LEU A 66 16.60 -14.03 -18.11
C LEU A 66 18.12 -14.19 -18.03
N ILE A 67 18.61 -15.05 -17.12
CA ILE A 67 20.03 -15.40 -17.00
C ILE A 67 20.50 -16.13 -18.27
N SER A 68 19.70 -17.08 -18.77
CA SER A 68 20.03 -17.82 -20.00
C SER A 68 20.14 -16.89 -21.20
N GLN A 69 19.29 -15.87 -21.29
CA GLN A 69 19.38 -14.81 -22.29
C GLN A 69 20.67 -13.99 -22.13
N LEU A 70 21.05 -13.64 -20.90
CA LEU A 70 22.23 -12.82 -20.61
C LEU A 70 23.54 -13.52 -21.02
N TYR A 71 23.62 -14.84 -20.83
CA TYR A 71 24.78 -15.66 -21.21
C TYR A 71 24.74 -16.17 -22.65
N GLY A 72 23.69 -15.84 -23.42
CA GLY A 72 23.56 -16.28 -24.81
C GLY A 72 23.14 -17.74 -25.00
N PHE A 73 22.69 -18.43 -23.94
CA PHE A 73 22.12 -19.78 -24.04
C PHE A 73 20.73 -19.78 -24.66
N ALA A 74 19.99 -18.68 -24.51
CA ALA A 74 18.71 -18.45 -25.15
C ALA A 74 18.76 -17.19 -26.02
N HIS A 75 18.06 -17.20 -27.14
CA HIS A 75 17.87 -16.04 -28.01
C HIS A 75 16.39 -15.66 -28.07
N LEU A 76 15.97 -14.85 -27.11
CA LEU A 76 14.64 -14.26 -27.03
C LEU A 76 14.62 -12.91 -27.73
N LYS A 77 13.51 -12.62 -28.41
CA LYS A 77 13.23 -11.27 -28.91
C LYS A 77 13.13 -10.30 -27.73
N LEU A 78 13.58 -9.06 -27.93
CA LEU A 78 13.57 -8.01 -26.91
C LEU A 78 12.20 -7.86 -26.23
N THR A 79 11.10 -7.93 -27.00
CA THR A 79 9.74 -7.86 -26.45
C THR A 79 9.45 -8.93 -25.41
N LYS A 80 9.90 -10.17 -25.63
CA LYS A 80 9.73 -11.27 -24.67
C LYS A 80 10.56 -11.02 -23.41
N VAL A 81 11.80 -10.55 -23.56
CA VAL A 81 12.68 -10.24 -22.42
C VAL A 81 12.06 -9.17 -21.53
N VAL A 82 11.54 -8.09 -22.13
CA VAL A 82 10.92 -6.99 -21.39
C VAL A 82 9.65 -7.44 -20.67
N ILE A 83 8.82 -8.26 -21.32
CA ILE A 83 7.62 -8.83 -20.69
C ILE A 83 8.00 -9.76 -19.52
N LEU A 84 9.02 -10.60 -19.68
CA LEU A 84 9.54 -11.45 -18.61
C LEU A 84 10.07 -10.63 -17.43
N LEU A 85 10.73 -9.49 -17.69
CA LEU A 85 11.16 -8.56 -16.64
C LEU A 85 9.96 -7.96 -15.89
N CYS A 86 8.89 -7.55 -16.59
CA CYS A 86 7.66 -7.10 -15.93
C CYS A 86 7.09 -8.19 -15.03
N TRP A 87 6.90 -9.40 -15.56
CA TRP A 87 6.37 -10.53 -14.79
C TRP A 87 7.23 -10.87 -13.58
N SER A 88 8.56 -10.86 -13.75
CA SER A 88 9.49 -11.12 -12.65
C SER A 88 9.39 -10.05 -11.57
N GLY A 89 9.32 -8.76 -11.95
CA GLY A 89 9.14 -7.68 -10.98
C GLY A 89 7.83 -7.79 -10.18
N HIS A 90 6.72 -8.06 -10.86
CA HIS A 90 5.43 -8.28 -10.20
C HIS A 90 5.44 -9.52 -9.30
N ALA A 91 6.07 -10.60 -9.75
CA ALA A 91 6.16 -11.85 -9.01
C ALA A 91 7.05 -11.72 -7.76
N VAL A 92 8.18 -11.01 -7.85
CA VAL A 92 9.03 -10.68 -6.69
C VAL A 92 8.29 -9.76 -5.73
N PHE A 93 7.56 -8.76 -6.24
CA PHE A 93 6.76 -7.86 -5.42
C PHE A 93 5.71 -8.60 -4.60
N GLY A 94 4.90 -9.43 -5.27
CA GLY A 94 3.87 -10.22 -4.62
C GLY A 94 4.47 -11.14 -3.56
N LEU A 95 5.59 -11.81 -3.86
CA LEU A 95 6.26 -12.71 -2.93
C LEU A 95 6.75 -11.96 -1.68
N VAL A 96 7.46 -10.84 -1.84
CA VAL A 96 7.96 -10.03 -0.71
C VAL A 96 6.80 -9.56 0.16
N LEU A 97 5.71 -9.12 -0.47
CA LEU A 97 4.53 -8.62 0.21
C LEU A 97 3.78 -9.72 0.99
N GLU A 98 3.60 -10.91 0.41
CA GLU A 98 3.00 -12.05 1.10
C GLU A 98 3.88 -12.54 2.25
N ILE A 99 5.21 -12.55 2.08
CA ILE A 99 6.16 -12.81 3.17
C ILE A 99 5.94 -11.82 4.32
N LEU A 100 5.85 -10.52 4.01
CA LEU A 100 5.60 -9.49 5.03
C LEU A 100 4.27 -9.75 5.77
N VAL A 101 3.20 -10.09 5.05
CA VAL A 101 1.91 -10.43 5.67
C VAL A 101 1.98 -11.70 6.51
N ALA A 102 2.71 -12.71 6.07
CA ALA A 102 2.89 -13.95 6.82
C ALA A 102 3.56 -13.71 8.18
N PHE A 103 4.61 -12.89 8.22
CA PHE A 103 5.39 -12.63 9.43
C PHE A 103 4.79 -11.55 10.33
N THR A 104 4.25 -10.47 9.74
CA THR A 104 3.84 -9.27 10.50
C THR A 104 2.33 -9.01 10.45
N GLY A 105 1.56 -9.86 9.76
CA GLY A 105 0.11 -9.73 9.61
C GLY A 105 -0.67 -9.78 10.93
N LYS A 106 -0.14 -10.47 11.94
CA LYS A 106 -0.72 -10.46 13.30
C LYS A 106 -0.68 -9.05 13.91
N ASN A 107 0.46 -8.39 13.82
CA ASN A 107 0.65 -7.05 14.37
C ASN A 107 -0.14 -6.01 13.55
N ALA A 108 -0.17 -6.17 12.23
CA ALA A 108 -0.97 -5.32 11.33
C ALA A 108 -2.48 -5.40 11.62
N SER A 109 -3.03 -6.61 11.71
CA SER A 109 -4.47 -6.81 12.01
C SER A 109 -4.86 -6.31 13.39
N TYR A 110 -4.03 -6.59 14.40
CA TYR A 110 -4.24 -6.07 15.76
C TYR A 110 -4.22 -4.54 15.78
N ALA A 111 -3.20 -3.92 15.18
CA ALA A 111 -3.09 -2.47 15.13
C ALA A 111 -4.25 -1.82 14.39
N PHE A 112 -4.69 -2.39 13.26
CA PHE A 112 -5.85 -1.90 12.51
C PHE A 112 -7.13 -1.97 13.34
N ASN A 113 -7.37 -3.10 14.02
CA ASN A 113 -8.55 -3.27 14.87
C ASN A 113 -8.55 -2.30 16.06
N CYS A 114 -7.39 -2.12 16.70
CA CYS A 114 -7.22 -1.12 17.76
C CYS A 114 -7.42 0.30 17.24
N LEU A 115 -6.95 0.61 16.02
CA LEU A 115 -7.14 1.91 15.38
C LEU A 115 -8.62 2.18 15.10
N SER A 116 -9.33 1.20 14.55
CA SER A 116 -10.79 1.26 14.32
C SER A 116 -11.55 1.45 15.63
N ALA A 117 -11.21 0.70 16.67
CA ALA A 117 -11.82 0.83 18.00
C ALA A 117 -11.52 2.21 18.63
N LEU A 118 -10.28 2.73 18.47
CA LEU A 118 -9.90 4.04 18.94
C LEU A 118 -10.66 5.14 18.20
N ALA A 119 -10.78 5.04 16.88
CA ALA A 119 -11.56 5.97 16.04
C ALA A 119 -13.03 6.00 16.49
N LYS A 120 -13.66 4.84 16.73
CA LYS A 120 -15.02 4.74 17.26
C LYS A 120 -15.15 5.36 18.66
N LYS A 121 -14.18 5.10 19.55
CA LYS A 121 -14.18 5.62 20.93
C LYS A 121 -14.02 7.14 20.99
N ILE A 122 -13.17 7.72 20.14
CA ILE A 122 -12.91 9.16 20.07
C ILE A 122 -14.05 9.86 19.30
N GLY A 123 -14.50 9.27 18.18
CA GLY A 123 -15.51 9.84 17.28
C GLY A 123 -16.96 9.71 17.76
N GLY A 124 -17.29 8.67 18.54
CA GLY A 124 -18.67 8.35 18.94
C GLY A 124 -19.42 9.46 19.69
N ARG A 125 -18.70 10.41 20.30
CA ARG A 125 -19.31 11.59 20.96
C ARG A 125 -19.63 12.74 20.00
N THR A 126 -18.99 12.79 18.85
CA THR A 126 -19.01 13.95 17.94
C THR A 126 -19.66 13.64 16.59
N SER A 127 -19.84 12.35 16.26
CA SER A 127 -20.19 11.89 14.91
C SER A 127 -21.69 11.92 14.55
N ARG A 128 -22.56 12.47 15.39
CA ARG A 128 -23.99 12.66 15.02
C ARG A 128 -24.22 13.87 14.11
N GLN A 129 -23.15 14.52 13.66
CA GLN A 129 -23.23 15.65 12.75
C GLN A 129 -23.68 15.16 11.37
N LYS A 130 -24.89 15.56 10.95
CA LYS A 130 -25.47 15.35 9.62
C LYS A 130 -24.38 15.56 8.57
N SER A 131 -23.95 14.50 7.88
CA SER A 131 -23.12 14.69 6.70
C SER A 131 -23.98 15.45 5.70
N THR A 132 -23.61 16.70 5.42
CA THR A 132 -24.05 17.40 4.21
C THR A 132 -23.89 16.43 3.04
N MET A 133 -24.89 16.34 2.16
CA MET A 133 -24.99 15.44 0.98
C MET A 133 -23.88 15.66 -0.08
N LEU A 134 -22.70 16.11 0.33
CA LEU A 134 -21.54 16.25 -0.52
C LEU A 134 -21.10 14.84 -0.92
N LEU A 135 -21.07 14.60 -2.24
CA LEU A 135 -20.64 13.33 -2.85
C LEU A 135 -19.37 12.82 -2.15
N ASP A 136 -19.47 11.60 -1.61
CA ASP A 136 -18.34 10.92 -0.95
C ASP A 136 -17.35 10.41 -1.99
N LEU A 137 -16.62 11.36 -2.58
CA LEU A 137 -15.66 11.10 -3.65
C LEU A 137 -14.59 10.09 -3.21
N LYS A 138 -14.17 10.13 -1.93
CA LYS A 138 -13.15 9.21 -1.39
C LYS A 138 -13.64 7.77 -1.37
N GLY A 139 -14.85 7.55 -0.85
CA GLY A 139 -15.47 6.23 -0.86
C GLY A 139 -15.72 5.72 -2.28
N ILE A 140 -16.17 6.57 -3.19
CA ILE A 140 -16.40 6.21 -4.60
C ILE A 140 -15.07 5.79 -5.24
N MET A 141 -14.01 6.60 -5.11
CA MET A 141 -12.69 6.30 -5.66
C MET A 141 -12.12 4.99 -5.14
N LEU A 142 -12.22 4.73 -3.83
CA LEU A 142 -11.70 3.48 -3.25
C LEU A 142 -12.46 2.24 -3.77
N ASN A 143 -13.78 2.34 -3.93
CA ASN A 143 -14.59 1.28 -4.53
C ASN A 143 -14.27 1.06 -6.01
N LEU A 144 -14.02 2.13 -6.78
CA LEU A 144 -13.60 2.03 -8.17
C LEU A 144 -12.22 1.36 -8.29
N ILE A 145 -11.28 1.69 -7.41
CA ILE A 145 -9.97 1.04 -7.36
C ILE A 145 -10.12 -0.47 -7.10
N VAL A 146 -10.98 -0.86 -6.16
CA VAL A 146 -11.27 -2.28 -5.88
C VAL A 146 -11.81 -3.01 -7.10
N ILE A 147 -12.77 -2.40 -7.80
CA ILE A 147 -13.36 -2.98 -9.01
C ILE A 147 -12.32 -3.06 -10.13
N PHE A 148 -11.57 -1.98 -10.37
CA PHE A 148 -10.57 -1.90 -11.43
C PHE A 148 -9.49 -2.96 -11.26
N LEU A 149 -8.95 -3.11 -10.06
CA LEU A 149 -7.92 -4.11 -9.76
C LEU A 149 -8.42 -5.56 -9.86
N TYR A 150 -9.68 -5.80 -9.47
CA TYR A 150 -10.31 -7.09 -9.69
C TYR A 150 -10.45 -7.41 -11.18
N LEU A 151 -10.92 -6.43 -11.98
CA LEU A 151 -11.03 -6.57 -13.43
C LEU A 151 -9.66 -6.72 -14.11
N GLU A 152 -8.65 -6.01 -13.63
CA GLU A 152 -7.27 -6.11 -14.12
C GLU A 152 -6.73 -7.53 -13.97
N THR A 153 -7.02 -8.20 -12.85
CA THR A 153 -6.66 -9.59 -12.63
C THR A 153 -7.23 -10.51 -13.71
N PHE A 154 -8.51 -10.32 -14.03
CA PHE A 154 -9.20 -11.10 -15.06
C PHE A 154 -8.68 -10.77 -16.47
N ASN A 155 -8.43 -9.49 -16.76
CA ASN A 155 -7.88 -9.07 -18.04
C ASN A 155 -6.49 -9.66 -18.25
N ILE A 156 -5.57 -9.55 -17.28
CA ILE A 156 -4.22 -10.11 -17.41
C ILE A 156 -4.28 -11.62 -17.61
N TYR A 157 -5.16 -12.31 -16.88
CA TYR A 157 -5.38 -13.75 -17.07
C TYR A 157 -5.84 -14.08 -18.50
N LEU A 158 -6.89 -13.41 -18.99
CA LEU A 158 -7.39 -13.62 -20.36
C LEU A 158 -6.33 -13.27 -21.41
N PHE A 159 -5.62 -12.16 -21.25
CA PHE A 159 -4.58 -11.72 -22.19
C PHE A 159 -3.38 -12.67 -22.18
N ALA A 160 -2.93 -13.13 -21.01
CA ALA A 160 -1.81 -14.06 -20.89
C ALA A 160 -2.11 -15.39 -21.59
N ILE A 161 -3.34 -15.90 -21.43
CA ILE A 161 -3.75 -17.21 -21.97
C ILE A 161 -4.11 -17.12 -23.45
N ILE A 162 -4.96 -16.17 -23.83
CA ILE A 162 -5.56 -16.13 -25.17
C ILE A 162 -4.58 -15.53 -26.18
N SER A 163 -3.87 -14.46 -25.80
CA SER A 163 -3.35 -13.55 -26.82
C SER A 163 -1.99 -13.95 -27.37
N SER A 164 -1.16 -14.78 -26.71
CA SER A 164 0.27 -14.60 -27.01
C SER A 164 1.28 -15.75 -26.88
N ASN A 165 1.01 -16.95 -26.33
CA ASN A 165 2.10 -17.87 -25.95
C ASN A 165 3.22 -17.15 -25.15
N LEU A 166 2.87 -16.04 -24.47
CA LEU A 166 3.78 -15.22 -23.67
C LEU A 166 3.71 -15.60 -22.20
N ASP A 167 2.81 -16.51 -21.85
CA ASP A 167 2.80 -17.13 -20.54
C ASP A 167 4.14 -17.85 -20.33
N PRO A 168 4.92 -17.50 -19.28
CA PRO A 168 6.13 -18.22 -18.91
C PRO A 168 5.92 -19.72 -18.83
N TYR A 169 4.73 -20.17 -18.38
CA TYR A 169 4.42 -21.60 -18.32
C TYR A 169 4.26 -22.20 -19.70
N SER A 170 3.66 -21.52 -20.67
CA SER A 170 3.58 -22.03 -22.05
C SER A 170 4.96 -22.24 -22.67
N GLN A 171 5.97 -21.48 -22.25
CA GLN A 171 7.36 -21.64 -22.68
C GLN A 171 8.08 -22.78 -21.94
N LEU A 172 7.71 -23.03 -20.68
CA LEU A 172 8.25 -24.13 -19.88
C LEU A 172 7.54 -25.47 -20.14
N TYR A 173 6.30 -25.42 -20.62
CA TYR A 173 5.44 -26.59 -20.81
C TYR A 173 6.09 -27.66 -21.71
N PRO A 174 6.71 -27.33 -22.86
CA PRO A 174 7.41 -28.33 -23.67
C PRO A 174 8.53 -29.05 -22.90
N LEU A 175 9.25 -28.35 -22.02
CA LEU A 175 10.31 -28.93 -21.20
C LEU A 175 9.73 -29.91 -20.17
N PHE A 176 8.62 -29.58 -19.52
CA PHE A 176 7.97 -30.45 -18.53
C PHE A 176 7.26 -31.65 -19.16
N VAL A 177 6.57 -31.44 -20.29
CA VAL A 177 5.89 -32.52 -21.03
C VAL A 177 6.90 -33.56 -21.51
N SER A 178 8.08 -33.14 -21.96
CA SER A 178 9.15 -34.07 -22.36
C SER A 178 9.59 -35.03 -21.24
N LYS A 179 9.32 -34.68 -19.98
CA LYS A 179 9.61 -35.47 -18.79
C LYS A 179 8.39 -36.23 -18.24
N GLY A 180 7.22 -36.13 -18.88
CA GLY A 180 5.98 -36.79 -18.48
C GLY A 180 5.18 -36.06 -17.39
N TRP A 181 5.46 -34.78 -17.13
CA TRP A 181 4.82 -34.02 -16.05
C TRP A 181 3.66 -33.20 -16.61
N SER A 182 2.42 -33.63 -16.34
CA SER A 182 1.18 -32.90 -16.68
C SER A 182 0.66 -32.18 -15.44
N PHE A 183 0.86 -30.86 -15.35
CA PHE A 183 0.29 -30.03 -14.29
C PHE A 183 -0.70 -29.03 -14.86
N GLN A 184 -1.94 -29.05 -14.36
CA GLN A 184 -2.94 -28.00 -14.59
C GLN A 184 -2.60 -26.75 -13.76
N LEU A 185 -1.54 -26.03 -14.17
CA LEU A 185 -1.00 -24.85 -13.47
C LEU A 185 -1.81 -23.56 -13.68
N LEU A 186 -2.79 -23.55 -14.59
CA LEU A 186 -3.51 -22.32 -15.01
C LEU A 186 -4.33 -21.65 -13.88
N ALA A 187 -4.82 -22.39 -12.88
CA ALA A 187 -5.78 -21.86 -11.92
C ALA A 187 -5.21 -20.85 -10.90
N ASN A 188 -3.89 -20.73 -10.77
CA ASN A 188 -3.28 -20.02 -9.63
C ASN A 188 -2.71 -18.63 -9.94
N PHE A 189 -2.75 -18.17 -11.20
CA PHE A 189 -2.29 -16.82 -11.56
C PHE A 189 -3.12 -15.69 -10.95
N GLY A 190 -4.40 -15.96 -10.64
CA GLY A 190 -5.26 -14.98 -9.98
C GLY A 190 -4.66 -14.50 -8.66
N GLU A 191 -3.98 -15.38 -7.92
CA GLU A 191 -3.50 -15.07 -6.56
C GLU A 191 -2.43 -13.97 -6.52
N LEU A 192 -1.55 -13.90 -7.53
CA LEU A 192 -0.49 -12.89 -7.62
C LEU A 192 -1.07 -11.46 -7.69
N LEU A 193 -2.07 -11.27 -8.55
CA LEU A 193 -2.68 -9.95 -8.77
C LEU A 193 -3.59 -9.55 -7.61
N LEU A 194 -4.19 -10.54 -6.96
CA LEU A 194 -4.99 -10.35 -5.75
C LEU A 194 -4.14 -9.87 -4.57
N THR A 195 -2.91 -10.35 -4.44
CA THR A 195 -1.94 -9.81 -3.47
C THR A 195 -1.84 -8.29 -3.59
N LEU A 196 -1.67 -7.74 -4.80
CA LEU A 196 -1.53 -6.29 -5.02
C LEU A 196 -2.70 -5.47 -4.46
N LEU A 197 -3.93 -5.99 -4.53
CA LEU A 197 -5.12 -5.28 -4.07
C LEU A 197 -5.12 -5.02 -2.56
N ARG A 198 -4.62 -5.99 -1.78
CA ARG A 198 -4.56 -5.91 -0.31
C ARG A 198 -3.71 -4.74 0.15
N PHE A 199 -2.59 -4.51 -0.52
CA PHE A 199 -1.61 -3.49 -0.17
C PHE A 199 -2.03 -2.08 -0.54
N ILE A 200 -3.05 -1.92 -1.37
CA ILE A 200 -3.61 -0.60 -1.65
C ILE A 200 -4.76 -0.31 -0.68
N CYS A 201 -5.73 -1.22 -0.55
CA CYS A 201 -6.96 -0.94 0.20
C CYS A 201 -6.74 -0.82 1.71
N LEU A 202 -6.02 -1.76 2.32
CA LEU A 202 -5.84 -1.78 3.78
C LEU A 202 -5.01 -0.59 4.28
N PRO A 203 -3.86 -0.24 3.67
CA PRO A 203 -3.07 0.92 4.11
C PRO A 203 -3.78 2.25 3.88
N VAL A 204 -4.54 2.40 2.78
CA VAL A 204 -5.35 3.60 2.53
C VAL A 204 -6.41 3.74 3.62
N MET A 205 -7.15 2.68 3.94
CA MET A 205 -8.14 2.68 5.01
C MET A 205 -7.53 2.97 6.38
N ALA A 206 -6.42 2.33 6.72
CA ALA A 206 -5.69 2.57 7.96
C ALA A 206 -5.23 4.03 8.07
N SER A 207 -4.72 4.60 6.99
CA SER A 207 -4.26 5.98 6.95
C SER A 207 -5.41 6.97 7.17
N TYR A 208 -6.56 6.74 6.54
CA TYR A 208 -7.75 7.57 6.77
C TYR A 208 -8.30 7.44 8.19
N LEU A 209 -8.31 6.24 8.78
CA LEU A 209 -8.70 6.05 10.19
C LEU A 209 -7.76 6.80 11.15
N ALA A 210 -6.45 6.76 10.88
CA ALA A 210 -5.48 7.49 11.68
C ALA A 210 -5.62 9.01 11.52
N LEU A 211 -5.83 9.51 10.29
CA LEU A 211 -6.13 10.92 10.04
C LEU A 211 -7.43 11.35 10.74
N GLU A 212 -8.45 10.48 10.79
CA GLU A 212 -9.69 10.74 11.54
C GLU A 212 -9.41 10.90 13.03
N CYS A 213 -8.61 10.00 13.60
CA CYS A 213 -8.22 10.06 15.01
C CYS A 213 -7.48 11.37 15.30
N ILE A 214 -6.49 11.74 14.48
CA ILE A 214 -5.68 12.96 14.64
C ILE A 214 -6.56 14.20 14.51
N SER A 215 -7.41 14.27 13.48
CA SER A 215 -8.32 15.40 13.27
C SER A 215 -9.30 15.57 14.43
N THR A 216 -9.88 14.47 14.92
CA THR A 216 -10.82 14.50 16.05
C THR A 216 -10.13 14.90 17.34
N LEU A 217 -8.91 14.37 17.59
CA LEU A 217 -8.06 14.83 18.69
C LEU A 217 -7.75 16.32 18.57
N GLY A 218 -7.46 16.83 17.36
CA GLY A 218 -7.19 18.25 17.13
C GLY A 218 -8.36 19.17 17.43
N LYS A 219 -9.59 18.76 17.07
CA LYS A 219 -10.82 19.52 17.39
C LYS A 219 -11.09 19.53 18.90
N MET A 220 -10.99 18.36 19.54
CA MET A 220 -11.21 18.22 20.98
C MET A 220 -10.11 18.86 21.83
N GLY A 221 -8.89 18.98 21.28
CA GLY A 221 -7.73 19.50 21.99
C GLY A 221 -7.93 20.93 22.50
N VAL A 222 -8.65 21.77 21.78
CA VAL A 222 -8.96 23.15 22.22
C VAL A 222 -9.72 23.16 23.53
N TYR A 223 -10.79 22.37 23.61
CA TYR A 223 -11.66 22.30 24.77
C TYR A 223 -10.95 21.65 25.96
N TYR A 224 -10.29 20.51 25.74
CA TYR A 224 -9.67 19.76 26.82
C TYR A 224 -8.39 20.39 27.34
N MET A 225 -7.52 20.93 26.48
CA MET A 225 -6.27 21.56 26.93
C MET A 225 -6.48 22.90 27.63
N SER A 226 -7.60 23.58 27.35
CA SER A 226 -8.00 24.79 28.08
C SER A 226 -8.72 24.49 29.40
N SER A 227 -9.03 23.22 29.68
CA SER A 227 -9.70 22.82 30.91
C SER A 227 -8.73 22.87 32.09
N ARG A 228 -9.17 23.44 33.22
CA ARG A 228 -8.43 23.38 34.50
C ARG A 228 -8.39 21.97 35.12
N ASN A 229 -9.18 21.03 34.61
CA ASN A 229 -9.27 19.68 35.15
C ASN A 229 -8.14 18.78 34.62
N LYS A 230 -7.13 18.53 35.46
CA LYS A 230 -5.99 17.63 35.19
C LYS A 230 -6.42 16.25 34.71
N VAL A 231 -7.48 15.68 35.30
CA VAL A 231 -7.97 14.33 34.97
C VAL A 231 -8.45 14.29 33.52
N THR A 232 -9.10 15.35 33.07
CA THR A 232 -9.65 15.45 31.71
C THR A 232 -8.53 15.63 30.67
N VAL A 233 -7.53 16.47 30.96
CA VAL A 233 -6.33 16.62 30.12
C VAL A 233 -5.57 15.29 30.01
N ASP A 234 -5.38 14.59 31.13
CA ASP A 234 -4.69 13.31 31.17
C ASP A 234 -5.45 12.20 30.44
N LYS A 235 -6.78 12.22 30.48
CA LYS A 235 -7.63 11.31 29.69
C LYS A 235 -7.50 11.58 28.20
N TYR A 236 -7.44 12.86 27.80
CA TYR A 236 -7.22 13.26 26.41
C TYR A 236 -5.84 12.83 25.90
N LEU A 237 -4.78 13.12 26.66
CA LEU A 237 -3.41 12.73 26.31
C LEU A 237 -3.22 11.21 26.23
N ARG A 238 -3.93 10.44 27.07
CA ARG A 238 -3.98 8.97 26.97
C ARG A 238 -4.56 8.49 25.64
N GLY A 239 -5.50 9.24 25.04
CA GLY A 239 -6.02 8.94 23.70
C GLY A 239 -4.94 9.03 22.62
N TYR A 240 -4.11 10.08 22.66
CA TYR A 240 -2.98 10.22 21.73
C TYR A 240 -1.85 9.23 22.00
N ALA A 241 -1.53 8.95 23.27
CA ALA A 241 -0.58 7.90 23.62
C ALA A 241 -1.05 6.53 23.11
N GLY A 242 -2.36 6.24 23.17
CA GLY A 242 -2.94 5.05 22.55
C GLY A 242 -2.67 4.99 21.04
N LEU A 243 -2.82 6.09 20.32
CA LEU A 243 -2.48 6.17 18.90
C LEU A 243 -0.99 5.88 18.64
N GLN A 244 -0.08 6.43 19.46
CA GLN A 244 1.35 6.13 19.35
C GLN A 244 1.67 4.65 19.57
N VAL A 245 1.04 4.02 20.57
CA VAL A 245 1.22 2.59 20.84
C VAL A 245 0.73 1.76 19.65
N ILE A 246 -0.44 2.09 19.07
CA ILE A 246 -0.97 1.41 17.89
C ILE A 246 0.00 1.51 16.72
N PHE A 247 0.54 2.70 16.44
CA PHE A 247 1.54 2.88 15.39
C PHE A 247 2.84 2.16 15.68
N LYS A 248 3.25 2.05 16.96
CA LYS A 248 4.45 1.31 17.33
C LYS A 248 4.29 -0.19 17.12
N ILE A 249 3.10 -0.73 17.36
CA ILE A 249 2.78 -2.13 17.05
C ILE A 249 2.74 -2.35 15.53
N ALA A 250 2.19 -1.39 14.78
CA ALA A 250 2.12 -1.45 13.32
C ALA A 250 3.48 -1.24 12.63
N ASP A 251 4.47 -0.64 13.31
CA ASP A 251 5.78 -0.24 12.77
C ASP A 251 6.50 -1.39 12.06
N GLU A 252 6.42 -2.61 12.62
CA GLU A 252 7.02 -3.82 12.05
C GLU A 252 6.47 -4.18 10.67
N TYR A 253 5.20 -3.87 10.41
CA TYR A 253 4.56 -4.07 9.10
C TYR A 253 4.66 -2.81 8.22
N LEU A 254 4.40 -1.64 8.79
CA LEU A 254 4.31 -0.37 8.07
C LEU A 254 5.66 0.03 7.48
N ALA A 255 6.76 -0.15 8.21
CA ALA A 255 8.09 0.23 7.73
C ALA A 255 8.51 -0.51 6.44
N PRO A 256 8.51 -1.87 6.42
CA PRO A 256 8.83 -2.61 5.21
C PRO A 256 7.76 -2.49 4.13
N SER A 257 6.48 -2.47 4.49
CA SER A 257 5.40 -2.27 3.51
C SER A 257 5.54 -0.92 2.79
N THR A 258 5.88 0.15 3.50
CA THR A 258 6.12 1.48 2.91
C THR A 258 7.37 1.50 2.04
N ALA A 259 8.46 0.85 2.43
CA ALA A 259 9.67 0.76 1.61
C ALA A 259 9.40 0.01 0.30
N VAL A 260 8.75 -1.15 0.40
CA VAL A 260 8.44 -2.04 -0.72
C VAL A 260 7.43 -1.40 -1.69
N SER A 261 6.38 -0.75 -1.15
CA SER A 261 5.38 -0.02 -1.95
C SER A 261 5.88 1.29 -2.58
N MET A 262 7.01 1.83 -2.15
CA MET A 262 7.65 2.98 -2.82
C MET A 262 8.66 2.53 -3.88
N PHE A 263 9.50 1.54 -3.55
CA PHE A 263 10.60 1.11 -4.41
C PHE A 263 10.10 0.37 -5.65
N ILE A 264 9.20 -0.60 -5.48
CA ILE A 264 8.80 -1.47 -6.59
C ILE A 264 7.90 -0.75 -7.58
N PRO A 265 6.84 -0.03 -7.16
CA PRO A 265 6.02 0.77 -8.07
C PRO A 265 6.82 1.80 -8.89
N MET A 266 7.88 2.38 -8.31
CA MET A 266 8.80 3.23 -9.05
C MET A 266 9.50 2.45 -10.18
N TRP A 267 10.09 1.29 -9.87
CA TRP A 267 10.76 0.45 -10.87
C TRP A 267 9.81 -0.05 -11.96
N VAL A 268 8.61 -0.50 -11.58
CA VAL A 268 7.56 -0.95 -12.51
C VAL A 268 7.10 0.21 -13.39
N SER A 269 6.89 1.41 -12.83
CA SER A 269 6.49 2.59 -13.60
C SER A 269 7.51 2.95 -14.68
N VAL A 270 8.80 2.97 -14.32
CA VAL A 270 9.90 3.23 -15.27
C VAL A 270 9.87 2.20 -16.41
N LEU A 271 9.70 0.93 -16.07
CA LEU A 271 9.65 -0.16 -17.06
C LEU A 271 8.44 -0.03 -18.00
N LEU A 272 7.24 0.24 -17.46
CA LEU A 272 6.01 0.42 -18.23
C LEU A 272 6.07 1.66 -19.13
N ASN A 273 6.66 2.76 -18.65
CA ASN A 273 6.89 3.97 -19.45
C ASN A 273 7.89 3.70 -20.57
N PHE A 274 9.00 3.01 -20.29
CA PHE A 274 9.97 2.60 -21.29
C PHE A 274 9.33 1.75 -22.40
N ILE A 275 8.50 0.77 -22.01
CA ILE A 275 7.75 -0.08 -22.96
C ILE A 275 6.84 0.78 -23.85
N SER A 276 6.08 1.69 -23.23
CA SER A 276 5.11 2.50 -23.93
C SER A 276 5.77 3.43 -24.97
N LEU A 277 6.96 3.96 -24.67
CA LEU A 277 7.66 4.89 -25.54
C LEU A 277 8.52 4.19 -26.60
N ASN A 278 9.32 3.18 -26.20
CA ASN A 278 10.36 2.61 -27.07
C ASN A 278 9.92 1.34 -27.81
N LEU A 279 8.85 0.68 -27.38
CA LEU A 279 8.35 -0.54 -28.02
C LEU A 279 7.05 -0.30 -28.80
N TYR A 280 6.72 0.96 -29.08
CA TYR A 280 5.62 1.32 -29.97
C TYR A 280 5.86 0.74 -31.37
N GLY A 281 4.88 0.03 -31.92
CA GLY A 281 4.97 -0.66 -33.21
C GLY A 281 5.63 -2.05 -33.17
N ILE A 282 6.33 -2.42 -32.10
CA ILE A 282 6.89 -3.78 -31.94
C ILE A 282 5.91 -4.69 -31.18
N ILE A 283 5.22 -4.12 -30.18
CA ILE A 283 4.20 -4.84 -29.40
C ILE A 283 2.87 -4.89 -30.19
N PRO A 284 2.14 -6.02 -30.16
CA PRO A 284 0.82 -6.10 -30.78
C PRO A 284 -0.11 -4.95 -30.34
N PRO A 285 -0.80 -4.28 -31.26
CA PRO A 285 -1.68 -3.16 -30.95
C PRO A 285 -2.77 -3.48 -29.91
N SER A 286 -3.15 -4.76 -29.77
CA SER A 286 -4.13 -5.22 -28.77
C SER A 286 -3.64 -5.12 -27.33
N ILE A 287 -2.33 -5.28 -27.09
CA ILE A 287 -1.72 -5.29 -25.75
C ILE A 287 -1.13 -3.92 -25.42
N PHE A 288 -0.70 -3.17 -26.44
CA PHE A 288 -0.04 -1.88 -26.26
C PHE A 288 -0.76 -0.91 -25.30
N PRO A 289 -2.11 -0.73 -25.34
CA PRO A 289 -2.81 0.19 -24.44
C PRO A 289 -2.71 -0.19 -22.95
N TYR A 290 -2.42 -1.46 -22.62
CA TYR A 290 -2.31 -1.91 -21.24
C TYR A 290 -1.14 -1.21 -20.52
N PHE A 291 0.02 -1.07 -21.16
CA PHE A 291 1.22 -0.51 -20.54
C PHE A 291 1.08 0.94 -20.06
N PRO A 292 0.60 1.90 -20.88
CA PRO A 292 0.40 3.27 -20.41
C PRO A 292 -0.72 3.37 -19.37
N VAL A 293 -1.79 2.57 -19.50
CA VAL A 293 -2.88 2.54 -18.50
C VAL A 293 -2.36 2.00 -17.15
N ALA A 294 -1.58 0.93 -17.17
CA ALA A 294 -0.95 0.36 -15.97
C ALA A 294 0.05 1.35 -15.35
N ALA A 295 0.87 2.04 -16.14
CA ALA A 295 1.79 3.06 -15.64
C ALA A 295 1.05 4.22 -14.95
N LEU A 296 -0.02 4.73 -15.59
CA LEU A 296 -0.88 5.76 -15.01
C LEU A 296 -1.57 5.27 -13.74
N PHE A 297 -2.01 4.02 -13.71
CA PHE A 297 -2.65 3.42 -12.56
C PHE A 297 -1.69 3.27 -11.37
N VAL A 298 -0.48 2.76 -11.60
CA VAL A 298 0.58 2.65 -10.59
C VAL A 298 0.95 4.04 -10.05
N GLY A 299 1.17 5.01 -10.94
CA GLY A 299 1.40 6.41 -10.55
C GLY A 299 0.23 7.01 -9.76
N GLY A 300 -1.01 6.68 -10.13
CA GLY A 300 -2.22 7.05 -9.41
C GLY A 300 -2.29 6.49 -8.00
N CYS A 301 -1.93 5.22 -7.82
CA CYS A 301 -1.86 4.58 -6.50
C CYS A 301 -0.82 5.25 -5.59
N ILE A 302 0.36 5.56 -6.12
CA ILE A 302 1.41 6.28 -5.37
C ILE A 302 0.93 7.69 -5.01
N ARG A 303 0.30 8.40 -5.96
CA ARG A 303 -0.29 9.73 -5.73
C ARG A 303 -1.43 9.70 -4.71
N LEU A 304 -2.10 8.57 -4.51
CA LEU A 304 -3.11 8.41 -3.47
C LEU A 304 -2.47 8.11 -2.11
N LEU A 305 -1.56 7.12 -2.04
CA LEU A 305 -1.03 6.61 -0.78
C LEU A 305 -0.01 7.57 -0.15
N LEU A 306 0.92 8.12 -0.94
CA LEU A 306 2.02 8.93 -0.41
C LEU A 306 1.54 10.21 0.30
N PRO A 307 0.60 11.01 -0.25
CA PRO A 307 0.09 12.17 0.47
C PRO A 307 -0.58 11.80 1.78
N LEU A 308 -1.33 10.69 1.84
CA LEU A 308 -1.96 10.24 3.09
C LEU A 308 -0.93 9.94 4.17
N LEU A 309 0.16 9.25 3.82
CA LEU A 309 1.24 8.93 4.76
C LEU A 309 1.99 10.20 5.23
N VAL A 310 2.15 11.19 4.36
CA VAL A 310 2.79 12.47 4.70
C VAL A 310 1.86 13.34 5.54
N ASP A 311 0.59 13.44 5.19
CA ASP A 311 -0.41 14.22 5.91
C ASP A 311 -0.58 13.69 7.35
N LEU A 312 -0.46 12.37 7.56
CA LEU A 312 -0.45 11.78 8.92
C LEU A 312 0.62 12.41 9.82
N TYR A 313 1.82 12.61 9.27
CA TYR A 313 2.93 13.21 10.00
C TYR A 313 2.75 14.72 10.17
N GLU A 314 2.39 15.44 9.11
CA GLU A 314 2.22 16.90 9.14
C GLU A 314 1.08 17.31 10.07
N GLU A 315 -0.07 16.64 10.01
CA GLU A 315 -1.21 16.90 10.92
C GLU A 315 -0.85 16.60 12.38
N CYS A 316 0.00 15.59 12.64
CA CYS A 316 0.53 15.34 13.97
C CYS A 316 1.43 16.49 14.46
N LEU A 317 2.25 17.09 13.60
CA LEU A 317 3.08 18.24 13.95
C LEU A 317 2.22 19.47 14.25
N VAL A 318 1.23 19.74 13.40
CA VAL A 318 0.27 20.85 13.59
C VAL A 318 -0.49 20.68 14.91
N LEU A 319 -0.94 19.46 15.20
CA LEU A 319 -1.60 19.12 16.46
C LEU A 319 -0.70 19.41 17.68
N GLN A 320 0.56 18.97 17.63
CA GLN A 320 1.52 19.22 18.71
C GLN A 320 1.86 20.71 18.88
N ALA A 321 2.02 21.45 17.77
CA ALA A 321 2.23 22.89 17.81
C ALA A 321 1.05 23.60 18.46
N ARG A 322 -0.18 23.21 18.10
CA ARG A 322 -1.42 23.73 18.70
C ARG A 322 -1.47 23.46 20.21
N TRP A 323 -1.06 22.27 20.66
CA TRP A 323 -0.99 21.98 22.09
C TRP A 323 0.02 22.88 22.81
N ARG A 324 1.22 23.09 22.24
CA ARG A 324 2.24 23.97 22.83
C ARG A 324 1.73 25.41 22.98
N TYR A 325 0.96 25.89 22.01
CA TYR A 325 0.31 27.19 22.09
C TYR A 325 -0.72 27.25 23.22
N LEU A 326 -1.63 26.26 23.28
CA LEU A 326 -2.66 26.20 24.33
C LEU A 326 -2.08 26.04 25.74
N LEU A 327 -0.93 25.39 25.89
CA LEU A 327 -0.24 25.28 27.18
C LEU A 327 0.27 26.62 27.75
N SER A 328 0.37 27.66 26.93
CA SER A 328 0.87 28.96 27.41
C SER A 328 -0.04 29.60 28.46
N GLY A 329 -1.34 29.31 28.43
CA GLY A 329 -2.35 29.86 29.34
C GLY A 329 -2.78 28.94 30.48
N SER A 330 -2.09 27.81 30.71
CA SER A 330 -2.42 26.85 31.79
C SER A 330 -1.56 27.08 33.03
N ASP A 331 -2.18 27.05 34.22
CA ASP A 331 -1.50 27.18 35.51
C ASP A 331 -0.45 26.06 35.73
N ASP A 332 -0.68 24.86 35.20
CA ASP A 332 0.20 23.68 35.31
C ASP A 332 1.20 23.54 34.15
N LYS A 333 1.63 24.66 33.58
CA LYS A 333 2.53 24.71 32.41
C LYS A 333 3.75 23.79 32.52
N LYS A 334 4.38 23.71 33.70
CA LYS A 334 5.59 22.89 33.92
C LYS A 334 5.33 21.39 33.75
N TYR A 335 4.23 20.87 34.32
CA TYR A 335 3.86 19.45 34.22
C TYR A 335 3.47 19.11 32.78
N LEU A 336 2.57 19.89 32.18
CA LEU A 336 2.08 19.62 30.83
C LEU A 336 3.19 19.76 29.77
N LYS A 337 4.10 20.73 29.92
CA LYS A 337 5.27 20.88 29.02
C LYS A 337 6.17 19.64 29.06
N ARG A 338 6.43 19.07 30.24
CA ARG A 338 7.20 17.82 30.38
C ARG A 338 6.48 16.66 29.69
N LYS A 339 5.17 16.54 29.92
CA LYS A 339 4.35 15.47 29.34
C LYS A 339 4.20 15.57 27.83
N LEU A 340 4.03 16.76 27.26
CA LEU A 340 4.03 16.94 25.81
C LEU A 340 5.40 16.66 25.19
N ARG A 341 6.49 16.97 25.90
CA ARG A 341 7.85 16.67 25.41
C ARG A 341 8.11 15.17 25.32
N SER A 342 7.51 14.35 26.19
CA SER A 342 7.65 12.89 26.10
C SER A 342 6.81 12.28 24.97
N LEU A 343 5.76 12.97 24.50
CA LEU A 343 4.94 12.51 23.39
C LEU A 343 5.63 12.77 22.04
N ARG A 344 6.16 11.70 21.43
CA ARG A 344 6.76 11.75 20.09
C ARG A 344 5.70 11.91 19.00
N SER A 345 5.99 12.65 17.93
CA SER A 345 5.07 12.74 16.80
C SER A 345 4.96 11.38 16.11
N VAL A 346 3.74 10.93 15.85
CA VAL A 346 3.51 9.73 15.04
C VAL A 346 4.00 10.01 13.62
N ALA A 347 4.77 9.08 13.07
CA ALA A 347 5.30 9.16 11.72
C ALA A 347 5.38 7.76 11.13
N VAL A 348 5.20 7.67 9.81
CA VAL A 348 5.45 6.45 9.05
C VAL A 348 6.87 6.50 8.50
N TYR A 349 7.59 5.41 8.71
CA TYR A 349 8.94 5.23 8.18
C TYR A 349 8.89 4.25 6.99
N GLY A 350 9.84 4.37 6.07
CA GLY A 350 10.19 3.30 5.15
C GLY A 350 11.47 2.65 5.65
N GLY A 351 11.48 1.35 5.87
CA GLY A 351 12.59 0.64 6.48
C GLY A 351 12.57 -0.85 6.22
N ILE A 352 13.70 -1.53 6.40
CA ILE A 352 13.83 -2.98 6.19
C ILE A 352 14.49 -3.57 7.44
N LEU A 353 13.98 -4.70 7.93
CA LEU A 353 14.54 -5.44 9.08
C LEU A 353 14.77 -4.56 10.33
N GLY A 354 13.83 -3.64 10.62
CA GLY A 354 13.91 -2.73 11.77
C GLY A 354 14.78 -1.49 11.57
N TYR A 355 15.52 -1.39 10.46
CA TYR A 355 16.28 -0.19 10.10
C TYR A 355 15.39 0.78 9.30
N ASN A 356 15.19 1.98 9.84
CA ASN A 356 14.43 3.04 9.17
C ASN A 356 15.33 3.77 8.16
N LEU A 357 15.06 3.58 6.86
CA LEU A 357 15.80 4.20 5.77
C LEU A 357 15.38 5.66 5.55
N TYR A 358 14.08 5.92 5.59
CA TYR A 358 13.53 7.27 5.43
C TYR A 358 12.26 7.47 6.23
N LYS A 359 11.93 8.74 6.47
CA LYS A 359 10.69 9.17 7.12
C LYS A 359 9.77 9.77 6.06
N CYS A 360 8.49 9.38 6.04
CA CYS A 360 7.50 10.00 5.17
C CYS A 360 7.20 11.43 5.65
N LYS A 361 7.86 12.42 5.01
CA LYS A 361 7.69 13.86 5.29
C LYS A 361 7.40 14.62 3.99
N ARG A 362 7.08 15.91 4.08
CA ARG A 362 6.79 16.75 2.90
C ARG A 362 7.86 16.69 1.80
N SER A 363 9.15 16.58 2.15
CA SER A 363 10.21 16.43 1.14
C SER A 363 10.12 15.12 0.36
N THR A 364 9.67 14.02 0.99
CA THR A 364 9.46 12.72 0.33
C THR A 364 8.38 12.84 -0.75
N LYS A 365 7.29 13.58 -0.45
CA LYS A 365 6.24 13.90 -1.43
C LYS A 365 6.80 14.64 -2.63
N MET A 366 7.66 15.65 -2.41
CA MET A 366 8.23 16.44 -3.50
C MET A 366 9.24 15.65 -4.34
N ALA A 367 10.10 14.83 -3.70
CA ALA A 367 11.04 13.98 -4.41
C ALA A 367 10.33 12.98 -5.32
N MET A 368 9.31 12.29 -4.80
CA MET A 368 8.49 11.37 -5.59
C MET A 368 7.72 12.08 -6.70
N ALA A 369 7.07 13.22 -6.41
CA ALA A 369 6.36 13.98 -7.44
C ALA A 369 7.30 14.49 -8.54
N GLY A 370 8.53 14.88 -8.19
CA GLY A 370 9.57 15.28 -9.13
C GLY A 370 9.96 14.17 -10.09
N MET A 371 10.14 12.94 -9.58
CA MET A 371 10.43 11.77 -10.43
C MET A 371 9.33 11.53 -11.47
N PHE A 372 8.05 11.55 -11.07
CA PHE A 372 6.94 11.39 -12.01
C PHE A 372 6.76 12.58 -12.96
N ARG A 373 7.20 13.78 -12.59
CA ARG A 373 7.10 14.97 -13.45
C ARG A 373 8.17 14.95 -14.55
N LEU A 374 9.37 14.52 -14.22
CA LEU A 374 10.47 14.36 -15.18
C LEU A 374 10.18 13.30 -16.22
N GLU A 375 9.42 12.26 -15.88
CA GLU A 375 8.98 11.23 -16.83
C GLU A 375 7.81 11.67 -17.72
N GLY A 376 6.98 12.62 -17.26
CA GLY A 376 5.74 12.98 -17.94
C GLY A 376 5.93 13.93 -19.12
N TYR A 377 6.72 14.99 -18.96
CA TYR A 377 6.86 16.05 -19.96
C TYR A 377 8.13 16.86 -19.70
N SER A 378 9.21 16.53 -20.42
CA SER A 378 10.17 17.57 -20.81
C SER A 378 9.61 18.23 -22.06
N LEU A 379 8.68 19.17 -21.88
CA LEU A 379 8.43 20.16 -22.93
C LEU A 379 9.76 20.91 -23.13
N PRO A 380 10.28 21.00 -24.36
CA PRO A 380 11.56 21.65 -24.63
C PRO A 380 11.40 23.15 -24.33
N GLY A 381 11.90 23.61 -23.17
CA GLY A 381 11.87 25.04 -22.85
C GLY A 381 12.11 25.44 -21.38
N GLU A 382 11.88 24.56 -20.39
CA GLU A 382 12.09 24.93 -18.98
C GLU A 382 13.36 24.30 -18.38
N THR A 383 14.49 25.02 -18.52
CA THR A 383 15.71 24.71 -17.77
C THR A 383 15.51 25.06 -16.29
N CYS A 384 15.09 24.08 -15.50
CA CYS A 384 14.98 24.21 -14.05
C CYS A 384 16.38 24.06 -13.42
N SER A 385 17.00 25.18 -13.05
CA SER A 385 18.32 25.23 -12.38
C SER A 385 18.26 24.58 -11.00
N LEU A 386 18.68 23.32 -10.92
CA LEU A 386 18.73 22.49 -9.71
C LEU A 386 19.94 22.82 -8.80
N LYS A 387 20.19 24.11 -8.52
CA LYS A 387 21.38 24.57 -7.77
C LYS A 387 21.19 24.83 -6.27
N SER A 388 20.04 24.54 -5.65
CA SER A 388 19.77 24.96 -4.26
C SER A 388 19.45 23.84 -3.26
N LEU A 389 19.86 22.59 -3.51
CA LEU A 389 19.59 21.46 -2.61
C LEU A 389 20.88 20.78 -2.13
N ILE A 390 21.80 21.57 -1.57
CA ILE A 390 22.84 21.09 -0.65
C ILE A 390 22.87 22.10 0.51
N PRO A 391 22.36 21.75 1.71
CA PRO A 391 22.61 22.57 2.88
C PRO A 391 24.04 22.29 3.38
N ASN A 392 24.81 23.36 3.56
CA ASN A 392 26.00 23.38 4.41
C ASN A 392 25.62 23.11 5.87
#